data_AF-A0A1G8GCZ9-F1
#
_entry.id   AF-A0A1G8GCZ9-F1
#
_cell.length_a   1.000
_cell.length_b   1.000
_cell.length_c   1.000
_cell.angle_alpha   90.00
_cell.angle_beta   90.00
_cell.angle_gamma   90.00
#
_symmetry.space_group_name_H-M   'P 1'
#
loop_
_entity.id
_entity.type
_entity.pdbx_description
1 polymer ?
#
loop_
_entity_poly.entity_id
_entity_poly.type
_entity_poly.pdbx_seq_one_letter_code
_entity_poly.pdbx_strand_id
1 'polypeptide(L)'
;MIRSLVWGTGKCFAENYKLLEYYRIKNIVDIVAITSDEKYFNSFLGIPFIKKCEIKNEDYDYVILMIENKNILDNIKQEANSIGFESWQLVPYRLITTIGFTFEAYKELTLNPVSIISRNCWGGVTYNYCGLRFSSPLINMFETHTDFMKIAQRPKEYMRQELQFYKWEWDPAQGLEYPVAMCGDILLYFNHYKTFSEAVYYWNKRKERINWNNILFMTIEEEEKDVLEFLNLPHEKKYVLRQKY
;
A
#
# COMPACT_ATOMS: atom_id res chain seq x y z
N MET A 1 -22.05 -11.01 -9.17
CA MET A 1 -22.13 -10.53 -7.78
C MET A 1 -21.04 -11.27 -7.01
N ILE A 2 -20.23 -10.55 -6.25
CA ILE A 2 -19.05 -11.11 -5.58
C ILE A 2 -19.49 -11.86 -4.33
N ARG A 3 -19.26 -13.16 -4.26
CA ARG A 3 -19.54 -13.96 -3.06
C ARG A 3 -18.46 -13.69 -2.02
N SER A 4 -18.86 -13.18 -0.86
CA SER A 4 -17.91 -12.74 0.17
C SER A 4 -18.18 -13.37 1.53
N LEU A 5 -17.11 -13.75 2.20
CA LEU A 5 -17.08 -14.05 3.63
C LEU A 5 -16.74 -12.77 4.39
N VAL A 6 -17.52 -12.41 5.41
CA VAL A 6 -17.12 -11.35 6.35
C VAL A 6 -16.46 -11.97 7.56
N TRP A 7 -15.22 -11.57 7.83
CA TRP A 7 -14.45 -12.08 8.96
C TRP A 7 -14.24 -10.99 10.01
N GLY A 8 -14.91 -11.13 11.15
CA GLY A 8 -14.90 -10.19 12.26
C GLY A 8 -16.30 -9.65 12.58
N THR A 9 -16.70 -9.74 13.85
CA THR A 9 -18.02 -9.30 14.36
C THR A 9 -17.91 -8.24 15.46
N GLY A 10 -16.72 -7.66 15.66
CA GLY A 10 -16.46 -6.67 16.70
C GLY A 10 -16.98 -5.26 16.37
N LYS A 11 -16.46 -4.26 17.09
CA LYS A 11 -16.79 -2.84 16.91
C LYS A 11 -16.72 -2.38 15.45
N CYS A 12 -15.64 -2.74 14.75
CA CYS A 12 -15.43 -2.40 13.34
C CYS A 12 -16.59 -2.87 12.45
N PHE A 13 -17.07 -4.10 12.64
CA PHE A 13 -18.23 -4.62 11.93
C PHE A 13 -19.51 -3.84 12.27
N ALA A 14 -19.76 -3.58 13.56
CA ALA A 14 -20.93 -2.83 14.00
C ALA A 14 -20.99 -1.39 13.45
N GLU A 15 -19.84 -0.75 13.25
CA GLU A 15 -19.75 0.60 12.69
C GLU A 15 -19.86 0.62 11.16
N ASN A 16 -19.47 -0.47 10.48
CA ASN A 16 -19.37 -0.52 9.01
C ASN A 16 -20.38 -1.45 8.31
N TYR A 17 -21.26 -2.17 9.03
CA TYR A 17 -22.20 -3.11 8.39
C TYR A 17 -23.14 -2.43 7.37
N LYS A 18 -23.48 -1.15 7.58
CA LYS A 18 -24.32 -0.40 6.63
C LYS A 18 -23.68 -0.25 5.25
N LEU A 19 -22.35 -0.19 5.19
CA LEU A 19 -21.61 -0.17 3.92
C LEU A 19 -21.71 -1.53 3.22
N LEU A 20 -21.62 -2.62 3.98
CA LEU A 20 -21.82 -3.96 3.44
C LEU A 20 -23.25 -4.14 2.90
N GLU A 21 -24.25 -3.65 3.62
CA GLU A 21 -25.64 -3.63 3.17
C GLU A 21 -25.83 -2.78 1.92
N TYR A 22 -25.17 -1.62 1.83
CA TYR A 22 -25.17 -0.80 0.63
C TYR A 22 -24.58 -1.55 -0.58
N TYR A 23 -23.45 -2.24 -0.41
CA TYR A 23 -22.87 -3.06 -1.47
C TYR A 23 -23.78 -4.22 -1.90
N ARG A 24 -24.51 -4.81 -0.95
CA ARG A 24 -25.50 -5.86 -1.21
C ARG A 24 -26.68 -5.33 -2.02
N ILE A 25 -27.27 -4.20 -1.62
CA ILE A 25 -28.38 -3.55 -2.34
C ILE A 25 -27.95 -3.14 -3.75
N LYS A 26 -26.68 -2.73 -3.93
CA LYS A 26 -26.11 -2.40 -5.25
C LYS A 26 -25.71 -3.62 -6.08
N ASN A 27 -25.97 -4.85 -5.61
CA ASN A 27 -25.61 -6.09 -6.29
C ASN A 27 -24.10 -6.24 -6.57
N ILE A 28 -23.27 -5.57 -5.76
CA ILE A 28 -21.80 -5.64 -5.86
C ILE A 28 -21.30 -6.85 -5.09
N VAL A 29 -21.69 -6.96 -3.82
CA VAL A 29 -21.26 -8.03 -2.90
C VAL A 29 -22.47 -8.83 -2.42
N ASP A 30 -22.39 -10.15 -2.49
CA ASP A 30 -23.24 -11.07 -1.75
C ASP A 30 -22.51 -11.54 -0.49
N ILE A 31 -23.09 -11.32 0.69
CA ILE A 31 -22.47 -11.74 1.95
C ILE A 31 -23.00 -13.13 2.26
N VAL A 32 -22.24 -14.14 1.83
CA VAL A 32 -22.64 -15.54 1.92
C VAL A 32 -22.62 -16.03 3.36
N ALA A 33 -21.62 -15.60 4.14
CA ALA A 33 -21.51 -15.96 5.55
C ALA A 33 -20.71 -14.92 6.35
N ILE A 34 -20.84 -14.99 7.67
CA ILE A 34 -20.04 -14.23 8.64
C ILE A 34 -19.31 -15.21 9.55
N THR A 35 -18.07 -14.88 9.93
CA THR A 35 -17.29 -15.67 10.87
C THR A 35 -16.48 -14.79 11.82
N SER A 36 -16.21 -15.30 13.02
CA SER A 36 -15.30 -14.71 14.00
C SER A 36 -14.95 -15.75 15.08
N ASP A 37 -14.28 -15.33 16.15
CA ASP A 37 -14.02 -16.18 17.33
C ASP A 37 -15.25 -16.33 18.25
N GLU A 38 -16.38 -15.74 17.88
CA GLU A 38 -17.63 -15.83 18.64
C GLU A 38 -18.24 -17.23 18.56
N LYS A 39 -18.78 -17.71 19.69
CA LYS A 39 -19.24 -19.11 19.82
C LYS A 39 -20.75 -19.28 19.77
N TYR A 40 -21.50 -18.19 19.95
CA TYR A 40 -22.95 -18.25 20.20
C TYR A 40 -23.80 -17.62 19.09
N PHE A 41 -23.17 -17.07 18.05
CA PHE A 41 -23.90 -16.53 16.92
C PHE A 41 -24.33 -17.65 15.97
N ASN A 42 -25.62 -17.67 15.62
CA ASN A 42 -26.17 -18.53 14.57
C ASN A 42 -26.33 -17.77 13.25
N SER A 43 -26.63 -16.48 13.32
CA SER A 43 -26.80 -15.60 12.17
C SER A 43 -26.70 -14.13 12.58
N PHE A 44 -26.40 -13.25 11.63
CA PHE A 44 -26.49 -11.80 11.80
C PHE A 44 -27.31 -11.19 10.65
N LEU A 45 -28.41 -10.51 10.97
CA LEU A 45 -29.32 -9.92 9.96
C LEU A 45 -29.79 -10.92 8.88
N GLY A 46 -29.98 -12.19 9.26
CA GLY A 46 -30.35 -13.27 8.33
C GLY A 46 -29.19 -13.88 7.54
N ILE A 47 -27.98 -13.36 7.67
CA ILE A 47 -26.76 -13.94 7.10
C ILE A 47 -26.25 -15.05 8.04
N PRO A 48 -25.94 -16.25 7.55
CA PRO A 48 -25.49 -17.35 8.41
C PRO A 48 -24.15 -17.04 9.06
N PHE A 49 -23.99 -17.41 10.33
CA PHE A 49 -22.71 -17.40 11.01
C PHE A 49 -22.10 -18.80 10.93
N ILE A 50 -20.88 -18.91 10.41
CA ILE A 50 -20.18 -20.19 10.26
C ILE A 50 -18.93 -20.24 11.13
N LYS A 51 -18.60 -21.42 11.62
CA LYS A 51 -17.36 -21.63 12.36
C LYS A 51 -16.18 -21.62 11.39
N LYS A 52 -15.02 -21.21 11.89
CA LYS A 52 -13.77 -21.15 11.11
C LYS A 52 -13.41 -22.49 10.46
N CYS A 53 -13.67 -23.61 11.13
CA CYS A 53 -13.42 -24.95 10.61
C CYS A 53 -14.40 -25.42 9.52
N GLU A 54 -15.50 -24.69 9.30
CA GLU A 54 -16.50 -24.98 8.28
C GLU A 54 -16.27 -24.15 7.01
N ILE A 55 -15.30 -23.21 7.04
CA ILE A 55 -14.98 -22.37 5.89
C ILE A 55 -14.33 -23.22 4.80
N LYS A 56 -14.91 -23.14 3.60
CA LYS A 56 -14.34 -23.67 2.36
C LYS A 56 -13.99 -22.49 1.45
N ASN A 57 -12.76 -22.41 0.97
CA ASN A 57 -12.30 -21.23 0.24
C ASN A 57 -13.00 -21.08 -1.12
N GLU A 58 -13.39 -22.18 -1.76
CA GLU A 58 -14.10 -22.22 -3.04
C GLU A 58 -15.51 -21.59 -3.02
N ASP A 59 -16.09 -21.44 -1.83
CA ASP A 59 -17.41 -20.83 -1.64
C ASP A 59 -17.37 -19.30 -1.73
N TYR A 60 -16.17 -18.70 -1.68
CA TYR A 60 -16.01 -17.25 -1.60
C TYR A 60 -14.99 -16.74 -2.61
N ASP A 61 -15.35 -15.66 -3.28
CA ASP A 61 -14.45 -14.94 -4.18
C ASP A 61 -13.47 -14.08 -3.36
N TYR A 62 -13.97 -13.43 -2.30
CA TYR A 62 -13.20 -12.57 -1.40
C TYR A 62 -13.58 -12.77 0.08
N VAL A 63 -12.67 -12.38 0.97
CA VAL A 63 -12.88 -12.29 2.42
C VAL A 63 -12.73 -10.83 2.84
N ILE A 64 -13.79 -10.24 3.37
CA ILE A 64 -13.77 -8.88 3.90
C ILE A 64 -13.40 -8.93 5.39
N LEU A 65 -12.23 -8.39 5.70
CA LEU A 65 -11.64 -8.39 7.04
C LEU A 65 -12.11 -7.17 7.84
N MET A 66 -13.06 -7.37 8.73
CA MET A 66 -13.68 -6.35 9.59
C MET A 66 -12.94 -6.22 10.92
N ILE A 67 -11.63 -5.92 10.83
CA ILE A 67 -10.70 -5.88 11.95
C ILE A 67 -9.84 -4.61 11.87
N GLU A 68 -9.83 -3.82 12.94
CA GLU A 68 -9.01 -2.61 13.08
C GLU A 68 -7.61 -2.89 13.59
N ASN A 69 -7.49 -3.78 14.59
CA ASN A 69 -6.21 -4.04 15.24
C ASN A 69 -5.27 -4.78 14.29
N LYS A 70 -4.13 -4.17 13.98
CA LYS A 70 -3.14 -4.72 13.04
C LYS A 70 -2.60 -6.10 13.44
N ASN A 71 -2.36 -6.33 14.72
CA ASN A 71 -1.84 -7.62 15.19
C ASN A 71 -2.87 -8.74 15.01
N ILE A 72 -4.15 -8.45 15.30
CA ILE A 72 -5.25 -9.40 15.06
C ILE A 72 -5.44 -9.62 13.56
N LEU A 73 -5.35 -8.56 12.75
CA LEU A 73 -5.46 -8.65 11.30
C LEU A 73 -4.39 -9.57 10.69
N ASP A 74 -3.14 -9.44 11.13
CA ASP A 74 -2.04 -10.27 10.65
C ASP A 74 -2.22 -11.75 11.04
N ASN A 75 -2.74 -12.03 12.25
CA ASN A 75 -3.09 -13.39 12.67
C ASN A 75 -4.22 -13.98 11.81
N ILE A 76 -5.30 -13.23 11.57
CA ILE A 76 -6.43 -13.69 10.76
C ILE A 76 -6.02 -13.91 9.31
N LYS A 77 -5.10 -13.11 8.77
CA LYS A 77 -4.54 -13.37 7.43
C LYS A 77 -3.77 -14.69 7.39
N GLN A 78 -2.99 -15.02 8.41
CA GLN A 78 -2.29 -16.30 8.48
C GLN A 78 -3.28 -17.47 8.58
N GLU A 79 -4.34 -17.30 9.38
CA GLU A 79 -5.41 -18.29 9.50
C GLU A 79 -6.14 -18.51 8.17
N ALA A 80 -6.55 -17.43 7.49
CA ALA A 80 -7.19 -17.50 6.19
C ALA A 80 -6.26 -18.16 5.13
N ASN A 81 -4.97 -17.85 5.14
CA ASN A 81 -3.99 -18.51 4.27
C ASN A 81 -3.92 -20.03 4.55
N SER A 82 -4.03 -20.45 5.82
CA SER A 82 -4.02 -21.89 6.17
C SER A 82 -5.27 -22.64 5.69
N ILE A 83 -6.38 -21.93 5.47
CA ILE A 83 -7.62 -22.44 4.87
C ILE A 83 -7.54 -22.46 3.34
N GLY A 84 -6.53 -21.80 2.74
CA GLY A 84 -6.31 -21.78 1.29
C GLY A 84 -6.75 -20.50 0.60
N PHE A 85 -7.05 -19.42 1.32
CA PHE A 85 -7.25 -18.11 0.70
C PHE A 85 -5.91 -17.51 0.25
N GLU A 86 -5.90 -16.90 -0.92
CA GLU A 86 -4.76 -16.13 -1.40
C GLU A 86 -4.80 -14.69 -0.89
N SER A 87 -3.64 -14.04 -0.79
CA SER A 87 -3.54 -12.69 -0.21
C SER A 87 -4.41 -11.62 -0.91
N TRP A 88 -4.67 -11.75 -2.22
CA TRP A 88 -5.54 -10.84 -2.98
C TRP A 88 -7.03 -11.06 -2.71
N GLN A 89 -7.41 -12.19 -2.11
CA GLN A 89 -8.78 -12.43 -1.67
C GLN A 89 -9.08 -11.72 -0.34
N LEU A 90 -8.05 -11.36 0.43
CA LEU A 90 -8.18 -10.85 1.80
C LEU A 90 -8.24 -9.33 1.82
N VAL A 91 -9.45 -8.76 1.78
CA VAL A 91 -9.69 -7.32 1.66
C VAL A 91 -9.93 -6.67 3.03
N PRO A 92 -9.04 -5.79 3.52
CA PRO A 92 -9.29 -5.01 4.73
C PRO A 92 -10.48 -4.05 4.56
N TYR A 93 -11.34 -3.94 5.58
CA TYR A 93 -12.54 -3.09 5.51
C TYR A 93 -12.23 -1.61 5.15
N ARG A 94 -11.10 -1.08 5.62
CA ARG A 94 -10.67 0.30 5.32
C ARG A 94 -10.48 0.59 3.82
N LEU A 95 -10.28 -0.45 3.00
CA LEU A 95 -10.16 -0.28 1.55
C LEU A 95 -11.53 -0.16 0.92
N ILE A 96 -12.51 -0.97 1.35
CA ILE A 96 -13.88 -0.87 0.83
C ILE A 96 -14.56 0.44 1.23
N THR A 97 -14.10 1.12 2.27
CA THR A 97 -14.57 2.47 2.64
C THR A 97 -13.98 3.59 1.75
N THR A 98 -13.03 3.26 0.87
CA THR A 98 -12.33 4.24 0.04
C THR A 98 -13.12 4.55 -1.23
N ILE A 99 -13.23 5.84 -1.59
CA ILE A 99 -13.91 6.27 -2.81
C ILE A 99 -13.21 5.67 -4.04
N GLY A 100 -13.99 5.10 -4.95
CA GLY A 100 -13.47 4.48 -6.17
C GLY A 100 -12.88 3.08 -5.97
N PHE A 101 -13.01 2.48 -4.79
CA PHE A 101 -12.60 1.09 -4.56
C PHE A 101 -13.40 0.12 -5.44
N THR A 102 -12.68 -0.81 -6.08
CA THR A 102 -13.25 -2.00 -6.73
C THR A 102 -12.43 -3.22 -6.34
N PHE A 103 -13.08 -4.38 -6.27
CA PHE A 103 -12.43 -5.63 -5.92
C PHE A 103 -11.49 -6.12 -7.01
N GLU A 104 -11.81 -5.79 -8.26
CA GLU A 104 -11.02 -6.07 -9.45
C GLU A 104 -9.71 -5.28 -9.41
N ALA A 105 -9.76 -3.97 -9.20
CA ALA A 105 -8.55 -3.14 -9.07
C ALA A 105 -7.69 -3.58 -7.88
N TYR A 106 -8.30 -3.94 -6.75
CA TYR A 106 -7.57 -4.47 -5.61
C TYR A 106 -6.82 -5.77 -5.95
N LYS A 107 -7.49 -6.69 -6.64
CA LYS A 107 -6.90 -7.96 -7.10
C LYS A 107 -5.74 -7.70 -8.06
N GLU A 108 -5.95 -6.85 -9.08
CA GLU A 108 -4.90 -6.50 -10.05
C GLU A 108 -3.68 -5.88 -9.38
N LEU A 109 -3.87 -4.92 -8.48
CA LEU A 109 -2.76 -4.27 -7.76
C LEU A 109 -2.06 -5.20 -6.76
N THR A 110 -2.74 -6.23 -6.27
CA THR A 110 -2.12 -7.23 -5.39
C THR A 110 -1.33 -8.26 -6.17
N LEU A 111 -1.85 -8.70 -7.34
CA LEU A 111 -1.19 -9.69 -8.21
C LEU A 111 -0.04 -9.09 -9.04
N ASN A 112 -0.14 -7.82 -9.42
CA ASN A 112 0.88 -7.09 -10.15
C ASN A 112 1.24 -5.79 -9.41
N PRO A 113 1.97 -5.86 -8.28
CA PRO A 113 2.25 -4.71 -7.44
C PRO A 113 2.86 -3.55 -8.21
N VAL A 114 2.31 -2.36 -8.07
CA VAL A 114 2.89 -1.15 -8.66
C VAL A 114 4.11 -0.72 -7.85
N SER A 115 5.23 -0.45 -8.51
CA SER A 115 6.42 0.14 -7.90
C SER A 115 6.44 1.64 -8.15
N ILE A 116 6.03 2.40 -7.13
CA ILE A 116 6.01 3.87 -7.17
C ILE A 116 7.42 4.42 -6.92
N ILE A 117 8.02 5.05 -7.94
CA ILE A 117 9.25 5.84 -7.84
C ILE A 117 8.81 7.31 -7.75
N SER A 118 8.89 7.87 -6.55
CA SER A 118 8.36 9.20 -6.22
C SER A 118 9.43 10.03 -5.54
N ARG A 119 9.54 11.31 -5.92
CA ARG A 119 10.51 12.28 -5.37
C ARG A 119 10.34 12.55 -3.87
N ASN A 120 9.15 12.28 -3.32
CA ASN A 120 8.84 12.56 -1.92
C ASN A 120 7.91 11.49 -1.30
N CYS A 121 7.51 11.73 -0.05
CA CYS A 121 6.68 10.85 0.77
C CYS A 121 5.32 10.46 0.16
N TRP A 122 4.87 11.10 -0.93
CA TRP A 122 3.62 10.75 -1.60
C TRP A 122 3.53 9.26 -1.94
N GLY A 123 4.62 8.65 -2.41
CA GLY A 123 4.63 7.21 -2.71
C GLY A 123 4.24 6.36 -1.49
N GLY A 124 4.84 6.64 -0.33
CA GLY A 124 4.53 5.95 0.93
C GLY A 124 3.09 6.19 1.41
N VAL A 125 2.60 7.43 1.29
CA VAL A 125 1.20 7.78 1.62
C VAL A 125 0.23 7.02 0.72
N THR A 126 0.47 6.99 -0.59
CA THR A 126 -0.36 6.29 -1.58
C THR A 126 -0.40 4.78 -1.32
N TYR A 127 0.74 4.13 -1.06
CA TYR A 127 0.75 2.72 -0.68
C TYR A 127 -0.11 2.45 0.56
N ASN A 128 0.03 3.28 1.61
CA ASN A 128 -0.73 3.12 2.85
C ASN A 128 -2.23 3.31 2.62
N TYR A 129 -2.61 4.35 1.86
CA TYR A 129 -4.01 4.65 1.51
C TYR A 129 -4.65 3.49 0.76
N CYS A 130 -3.98 2.94 -0.26
CA CYS A 130 -4.47 1.80 -1.03
C CYS A 130 -4.29 0.43 -0.33
N GLY A 131 -3.72 0.40 0.88
CA GLY A 131 -3.45 -0.84 1.61
C GLY A 131 -2.43 -1.77 0.96
N LEU A 132 -1.55 -1.22 0.14
CA LEU A 132 -0.53 -1.93 -0.60
C LEU A 132 0.76 -2.01 0.22
N ARG A 133 1.51 -3.11 0.02
CA ARG A 133 2.86 -3.24 0.57
C ARG A 133 3.81 -2.34 -0.22
N PHE A 134 4.77 -1.71 0.45
CA PHE A 134 5.84 -0.98 -0.22
C PHE A 134 6.66 -1.90 -1.13
N SER A 135 6.56 -1.67 -2.44
CA SER A 135 7.30 -2.28 -3.56
C SER A 135 8.28 -1.29 -4.19
N SER A 136 8.70 -0.27 -3.44
CA SER A 136 9.73 0.70 -3.83
C SER A 136 10.58 1.07 -2.62
N PRO A 137 11.88 1.38 -2.80
CA PRO A 137 12.73 1.85 -1.72
C PRO A 137 12.63 3.36 -1.46
N LEU A 138 12.09 4.15 -2.40
CA LEU A 138 11.85 5.60 -2.24
C LEU A 138 10.63 5.84 -1.35
N ILE A 139 10.81 5.58 -0.06
CA ILE A 139 9.78 5.66 0.96
C ILE A 139 10.41 6.34 2.17
N ASN A 140 9.67 7.27 2.78
CA ASN A 140 10.11 7.98 3.97
C ASN A 140 11.40 8.81 3.75
N MET A 141 11.52 9.35 2.54
CA MET A 141 12.66 10.12 2.06
C MET A 141 12.23 11.08 0.95
N PHE A 142 13.14 11.99 0.58
CA PHE A 142 12.98 12.82 -0.60
C PHE A 142 14.31 13.03 -1.33
N GLU A 143 14.22 13.55 -2.54
CA GLU A 143 15.35 13.96 -3.39
C GLU A 143 15.13 15.35 -3.98
N THR A 144 16.22 15.98 -4.44
CA THR A 144 16.13 17.18 -5.27
C THR A 144 15.53 16.83 -6.64
N HIS A 145 15.00 17.81 -7.37
CA HIS A 145 14.49 17.57 -8.73
C HIS A 145 15.58 16.95 -9.61
N THR A 146 16.78 17.54 -9.62
CA THR A 146 17.94 17.07 -10.39
C THR A 146 18.32 15.62 -10.06
N ASP A 147 18.37 15.26 -8.78
CA ASP A 147 18.72 13.90 -8.36
C ASP A 147 17.61 12.89 -8.68
N PHE A 148 16.36 13.29 -8.51
CA PHE A 148 15.21 12.48 -8.91
C PHE A 148 15.19 12.22 -10.41
N MET A 149 15.49 13.22 -11.24
CA MET A 149 15.54 13.06 -12.70
C MET A 149 16.61 12.04 -13.11
N LYS A 150 17.78 12.04 -12.45
CA LYS A 150 18.80 11.00 -12.66
C LYS A 150 18.28 9.61 -12.29
N ILE A 151 17.61 9.46 -11.14
CA ILE A 151 16.97 8.20 -10.74
C ILE A 151 15.96 7.76 -11.79
N ALA A 152 15.09 8.67 -12.24
CA ALA A 152 14.02 8.35 -13.18
C ALA A 152 14.55 7.95 -14.56
N GLN A 153 15.67 8.52 -15.01
CA GLN A 153 16.32 8.11 -16.26
C GLN A 153 16.99 6.74 -16.17
N ARG A 154 17.62 6.42 -15.03
CA ARG A 154 18.45 5.22 -14.88
C ARG A 154 18.17 4.46 -13.58
N PRO A 155 16.91 4.07 -13.30
CA PRO A 155 16.53 3.57 -11.98
C PRO A 155 17.26 2.28 -11.62
N LYS A 156 17.46 1.37 -12.58
CA LYS A 156 18.19 0.11 -12.35
C LYS A 156 19.66 0.34 -11.98
N GLU A 157 20.29 1.41 -12.45
CA GLU A 157 21.68 1.73 -12.10
C GLU A 157 21.76 2.16 -10.64
N TYR A 158 20.91 3.10 -10.21
CA TYR A 158 20.89 3.59 -8.83
C TYR A 158 20.48 2.50 -7.82
N MET A 159 19.55 1.59 -8.16
CA MET A 159 19.19 0.50 -7.25
C MET A 159 20.33 -0.52 -7.00
N ARG A 160 21.35 -0.54 -7.86
CA ARG A 160 22.55 -1.39 -7.66
C ARG A 160 23.60 -0.73 -6.80
N GLN A 161 23.57 0.60 -6.64
CA GLN A 161 24.56 1.32 -5.85
C GLN A 161 24.40 0.98 -4.36
N GLU A 162 25.53 1.04 -3.66
CA GLU A 162 25.55 1.03 -2.20
C GLU A 162 25.35 2.45 -1.68
N LEU A 163 24.62 2.56 -0.58
CA LEU A 163 24.44 3.84 0.09
C LEU A 163 25.67 4.14 0.94
N GLN A 164 26.17 5.36 0.85
CA GLN A 164 27.26 5.87 1.67
C GLN A 164 26.75 7.03 2.53
N PHE A 165 27.06 7.01 3.82
CA PHE A 165 26.71 8.12 4.70
C PHE A 165 27.38 9.40 4.21
N TYR A 166 26.61 10.49 4.07
CA TYR A 166 27.13 11.78 3.63
C TYR A 166 27.18 12.78 4.78
N LYS A 167 26.03 13.06 5.40
CA LYS A 167 25.91 13.99 6.53
C LYS A 167 24.62 13.78 7.30
N TRP A 168 24.51 14.44 8.44
CA TRP A 168 23.25 14.70 9.12
C TRP A 168 22.65 16.01 8.63
N GLU A 169 21.33 16.08 8.56
CA GLU A 169 20.56 17.29 8.28
C GLU A 169 19.50 17.50 9.36
N TRP A 170 19.22 18.77 9.69
CA TRP A 170 18.20 19.14 10.67
C TRP A 170 16.88 19.46 9.96
N ASP A 171 15.81 18.79 10.36
CA ASP A 171 14.45 19.16 9.95
C ASP A 171 13.81 20.05 11.04
N PRO A 172 13.67 21.37 10.82
CA PRO A 172 13.05 22.25 11.80
C PRO A 172 11.55 22.01 11.97
N ALA A 173 10.86 21.45 10.98
CA ALA A 173 9.43 21.15 11.07
C ALA A 173 9.16 19.92 11.93
N GLN A 174 10.07 18.94 11.90
CA GLN A 174 9.99 17.75 12.75
C GLN A 174 10.74 17.90 14.08
N GLY A 175 11.71 18.81 14.16
CA GLY A 175 12.57 19.00 15.34
C GLY A 175 13.55 17.84 15.54
N LEU A 176 14.05 17.25 14.46
CA LEU A 176 14.87 16.03 14.47
C LEU A 176 16.00 16.11 13.43
N GLU A 177 17.15 15.50 13.73
CA GLU A 177 18.17 15.22 12.71
C GLU A 177 17.85 13.93 11.96
N TYR A 178 18.21 13.88 10.68
CA TYR A 178 18.06 12.72 9.83
C TYR A 178 19.30 12.51 8.94
N PRO A 179 19.59 11.26 8.51
CA PRO A 179 20.75 10.98 7.70
C PRO A 179 20.50 11.32 6.22
N VAL A 180 21.51 11.90 5.58
CA VAL A 180 21.61 12.04 4.13
C VAL A 180 22.65 11.04 3.63
N ALA A 181 22.33 10.31 2.57
CA ALA A 181 23.24 9.37 1.96
C ALA A 181 23.54 9.72 0.50
N MET A 182 24.74 9.38 0.06
CA MET A 182 25.08 9.30 -1.36
C MET A 182 24.66 7.94 -1.93
N CYS A 183 24.16 7.94 -3.16
CA CYS A 183 23.84 6.76 -3.95
C CYS A 183 24.49 6.91 -5.34
N GLY A 184 25.79 6.63 -5.45
CA GLY A 184 26.57 7.10 -6.59
C GLY A 184 26.74 8.63 -6.55
N ASP A 185 26.20 9.34 -7.53
CA ASP A 185 26.37 10.80 -7.70
C ASP A 185 25.14 11.63 -7.29
N ILE A 186 24.19 11.03 -6.56
CA ILE A 186 22.97 11.69 -6.05
C ILE A 186 22.90 11.68 -4.53
N LEU A 187 22.12 12.60 -3.97
CA LEU A 187 21.81 12.65 -2.54
C LEU A 187 20.38 12.18 -2.25
N LEU A 188 20.26 11.37 -1.20
CA LEU A 188 19.01 10.81 -0.70
C LEU A 188 18.79 11.28 0.75
N TYR A 189 17.67 11.95 1.01
CA TYR A 189 17.37 12.59 2.29
C TYR A 189 16.36 11.75 3.08
N PHE A 190 16.82 10.97 4.06
CA PHE A 190 16.01 9.99 4.79
C PHE A 190 15.29 10.61 6.00
N ASN A 191 14.43 11.61 5.74
CA ASN A 191 13.83 12.49 6.76
C ASN A 191 12.88 11.83 7.78
N HIS A 192 12.57 10.53 7.65
CA HIS A 192 11.82 9.79 8.67
C HIS A 192 12.61 8.60 9.26
N TYR A 193 13.93 8.61 9.13
CA TYR A 193 14.82 7.58 9.68
C TYR A 193 15.70 8.17 10.78
N LYS A 194 15.82 7.43 11.90
CA LYS A 194 16.61 7.89 13.05
C LYS A 194 18.10 7.62 12.87
N THR A 195 18.45 6.60 12.10
CA THR A 195 19.84 6.21 11.86
C THR A 195 20.09 5.86 10.40
N PHE A 196 21.32 6.09 9.96
CA PHE A 196 21.75 5.66 8.63
C PHE A 196 21.63 4.13 8.45
N SER A 197 21.93 3.34 9.48
CA SER A 197 21.79 1.88 9.43
C SER A 197 20.35 1.44 9.18
N GLU A 198 19.37 2.11 9.78
CA GLU A 198 17.95 1.86 9.55
C GLU A 198 17.56 2.19 8.11
N ALA A 199 18.01 3.34 7.60
CA ALA A 199 17.78 3.75 6.21
C ALA A 199 18.34 2.71 5.22
N VAL A 200 19.59 2.29 5.40
CA VAL A 200 20.25 1.26 4.56
C VAL A 200 19.49 -0.08 4.61
N TYR A 201 19.09 -0.53 5.80
CA TYR A 201 18.35 -1.77 5.96
C TYR A 201 17.03 -1.75 5.16
N TYR A 202 16.23 -0.70 5.32
CA TYR A 202 14.95 -0.61 4.62
C TYR A 202 15.09 -0.33 3.14
N TRP A 203 16.08 0.46 2.71
CA TRP A 203 16.40 0.67 1.30
C TRP A 203 16.69 -0.66 0.61
N ASN A 204 17.64 -1.44 1.14
CA ASN A 204 18.00 -2.74 0.56
C ASN A 204 16.85 -3.75 0.61
N LYS A 205 16.11 -3.83 1.72
CA LYS A 205 14.95 -4.73 1.83
C LYS A 205 13.81 -4.39 0.86
N ARG A 206 13.66 -3.12 0.48
CA ARG A 206 12.55 -2.66 -0.37
C ARG A 206 12.93 -2.63 -1.85
N LYS A 207 14.20 -2.38 -2.20
CA LYS A 207 14.66 -2.43 -3.59
C LYS A 207 14.52 -3.82 -4.21
N GLU A 208 14.63 -4.88 -3.39
CA GLU A 208 14.36 -6.28 -3.78
C GLU A 208 12.92 -6.54 -4.21
N ARG A 209 11.98 -5.67 -3.82
CA ARG A 209 10.54 -5.83 -4.12
C ARG A 209 10.09 -5.04 -5.34
N ILE A 210 11.00 -4.36 -6.02
CA ILE A 210 10.65 -3.57 -7.19
C ILE A 210 10.10 -4.50 -8.28
N ASN A 211 8.88 -4.24 -8.69
CA ASN A 211 8.28 -4.82 -9.87
C ASN A 211 8.64 -3.97 -11.09
N TRP A 212 9.72 -4.36 -11.78
CA TRP A 212 10.22 -3.64 -12.95
C TRP A 212 9.25 -3.62 -14.14
N ASN A 213 8.22 -4.48 -14.14
CA ASN A 213 7.20 -4.54 -15.19
C ASN A 213 6.01 -3.61 -14.90
N ASN A 214 5.92 -3.03 -13.70
CA ASN A 214 4.84 -2.13 -13.31
C ASN A 214 5.34 -0.98 -12.46
N ILE A 215 6.11 -0.08 -13.08
CA ILE A 215 6.62 1.12 -12.41
C ILE A 215 5.70 2.31 -12.67
N LEU A 216 5.47 3.10 -11.64
CA LEU A 216 4.82 4.40 -11.71
C LEU A 216 5.83 5.47 -11.29
N PHE A 217 6.12 6.42 -12.18
CA PHE A 217 6.91 7.60 -11.82
C PHE A 217 5.99 8.73 -11.40
N MET A 218 6.29 9.37 -10.27
CA MET A 218 5.50 10.49 -9.76
C MET A 218 6.41 11.59 -9.25
N THR A 219 6.15 12.84 -9.66
CA THR A 219 6.77 13.99 -9.01
C THR A 219 5.76 15.11 -8.72
N ILE A 220 6.13 15.96 -7.78
CA ILE A 220 5.41 17.20 -7.47
C ILE A 220 6.38 18.33 -7.80
N GLU A 221 5.98 19.22 -8.70
CA GLU A 221 6.82 20.32 -9.18
C GLU A 221 6.06 21.65 -9.15
N GLU A 222 6.79 22.74 -8.96
CA GLU A 222 6.25 24.10 -8.99
C GLU A 222 6.58 24.77 -10.34
N GLU A 223 7.85 24.64 -10.74
CA GLU A 223 8.41 25.25 -11.93
C GLU A 223 7.98 24.53 -13.22
N GLU A 224 7.61 25.31 -14.24
CA GLU A 224 7.15 24.76 -15.51
C GLU A 224 8.24 23.98 -16.24
N LYS A 225 9.49 24.42 -16.13
CA LYS A 225 10.64 23.75 -16.75
C LYS A 225 10.81 22.32 -16.22
N ASP A 226 10.65 22.12 -14.90
CA ASP A 226 10.85 20.84 -14.21
C ASP A 226 9.72 19.88 -14.56
N VAL A 227 8.49 20.41 -14.68
CA VAL A 227 7.32 19.66 -15.21
C VAL A 227 7.59 19.15 -16.62
N LEU A 228 8.04 20.03 -17.52
CA LEU A 228 8.30 19.67 -18.91
C LEU A 228 9.45 18.66 -19.03
N GLU A 229 10.52 18.83 -18.24
CA GLU A 229 11.64 17.89 -18.19
C GLU A 229 11.18 16.49 -17.78
N PHE A 230 10.37 16.38 -16.72
CA PHE A 230 9.81 15.11 -16.27
C PHE A 230 8.87 14.47 -17.30
N LEU A 231 8.01 15.26 -17.95
CA LEU A 231 7.08 14.75 -18.96
C LEU A 231 7.81 14.21 -20.22
N ASN A 232 9.02 14.70 -20.51
CA ASN A 232 9.84 14.22 -21.62
C ASN A 232 10.51 12.86 -21.36
N LEU A 233 10.49 12.33 -20.13
CA LEU A 233 11.03 11.00 -19.84
C LEU A 233 10.27 9.90 -20.63
N PRO A 234 10.93 8.87 -21.16
CA PRO A 234 10.31 7.85 -22.00
C PRO A 234 9.55 6.77 -21.20
N HIS A 235 8.82 7.17 -20.16
CA HIS A 235 8.00 6.28 -19.33
C HIS A 235 6.52 6.40 -19.72
N GLU A 236 5.84 5.25 -19.75
CA GLU A 236 4.40 5.17 -20.03
C GLU A 236 3.57 5.68 -18.84
N LYS A 237 3.87 5.19 -17.63
CA LYS A 237 3.16 5.54 -16.40
C LYS A 237 3.94 6.60 -15.64
N LYS A 238 3.70 7.87 -15.96
CA LYS A 238 4.28 9.03 -15.28
C LYS A 238 3.22 10.09 -14.98
N TYR A 239 3.25 10.63 -13.77
CA TYR A 239 2.31 11.66 -13.31
C TYR A 239 3.07 12.79 -12.65
N VAL A 240 2.65 14.01 -12.92
CA VAL A 240 3.20 15.22 -12.30
C VAL A 240 2.06 16.01 -11.70
N LEU A 241 2.19 16.35 -10.42
CA LEU A 241 1.31 17.31 -9.76
C LEU A 241 2.00 18.67 -9.80
N ARG A 242 1.40 19.63 -10.51
CA ARG A 242 1.88 21.01 -10.52
C ARG A 242 1.23 21.79 -9.40
N GLN A 243 2.00 22.25 -8.42
CA GLN A 243 1.52 23.21 -7.43
C GLN A 243 1.71 24.63 -7.98
N LYS A 244 0.60 25.35 -8.17
CA LYS A 244 0.61 26.78 -8.48
C LYS A 244 0.19 27.52 -7.23
N TYR A 245 1.09 28.32 -6.67
CA TYR A 245 0.76 29.31 -5.65
C TYR A 245 0.19 30.58 -6.30
#